data_AF-A0A6B3GZF3-F1
#
_entry.id   AF-A0A6B3GZF3-F1
#
_cell.length_a   1.000
_cell.length_b   1.000
_cell.length_c   1.000
_cell.angle_alpha   90.00
_cell.angle_beta   90.00
_cell.angle_gamma   90.00
#
_symmetry.space_group_name_H-M   'P 1'
#
loop_
_entity.id
_entity.type
_entity.pdbx_description
1 polymer ?
#
loop_
_entity_poly.entity_id
_entity_poly.type
_entity_poly.pdbx_seq_one_letter_code
_entity_poly.pdbx_strand_id
1 'polypeptide(L)' 'PNRDDVKTGVITYKIAAHAADLAKGHPGAQEWDDALSDARFEFRWEDQFNLALDPDTAREFHDETLPAEPAKTAHFCSMC' A
#
# COMPACT_ATOMS: atom_id res chain seq x y z
N PRO A 1 9.65 16.97 16.48
CA PRO A 1 8.72 16.18 15.64
C PRO A 1 7.32 16.22 16.28
N ASN A 2 6.31 16.59 15.50
CA ASN A 2 4.90 16.43 15.86
C ASN A 2 4.45 14.99 15.59
N ARG A 3 3.16 14.68 15.80
CA ARG A 3 2.60 13.33 15.60
C ARG A 3 2.77 12.82 14.16
N ASP A 4 2.55 13.68 13.18
CA ASP A 4 2.59 13.32 11.77
C ASP A 4 4.03 13.13 11.30
N ASP A 5 4.96 13.98 11.77
CA ASP A 5 6.40 13.81 11.53
C ASP A 5 6.88 12.43 12.00
N VAL A 6 6.39 11.98 13.17
CA VAL A 6 6.72 10.64 13.71
C VAL A 6 6.14 9.54 12.84
N LYS A 7 4.88 9.65 12.40
CA LYS A 7 4.26 8.68 11.50
C LYS A 7 5.08 8.56 10.20
N THR A 8 5.36 9.69 9.55
CA THR A 8 6.16 9.74 8.31
C THR A 8 7.53 9.11 8.50
N GLY A 9 8.24 9.45 9.58
CA GLY A 9 9.54 8.87 9.87
C GLY A 9 9.49 7.34 10.03
N VAL A 10 8.52 6.83 10.81
CA VAL A 10 8.39 5.38 11.04
C VAL A 10 8.04 4.63 9.76
N ILE A 11 7.07 5.11 8.99
CA ILE A 11 6.69 4.48 7.70
C ILE A 11 7.89 4.48 6.73
N THR A 12 8.62 5.61 6.65
CA THR A 12 9.82 5.72 5.80
C THR A 12 10.88 4.68 6.17
N TYR A 13 11.17 4.51 7.46
CA TYR A 13 12.14 3.51 7.90
C TYR A 13 11.65 2.07 7.72
N LYS A 14 10.34 1.81 7.82
CA LYS A 14 9.77 0.50 7.49
C LYS A 14 9.95 0.15 6.00
N ILE A 15 9.74 1.11 5.10
CA ILE A 15 10.04 0.92 3.67
C ILE A 15 11.51 0.57 3.48
N ALA A 16 12.41 1.32 4.08
CA ALA A 16 13.85 1.08 3.95
C ALA A 16 14.27 -0.29 4.52
N ALA A 17 13.72 -0.69 5.66
CA ALA A 17 14.00 -1.99 6.27
C ALA A 17 13.50 -3.14 5.38
N HIS A 18 12.26 -3.04 4.89
CA HIS A 18 11.68 -4.04 4.00
C HIS A 18 12.46 -4.17 2.68
N ALA A 19 12.84 -3.04 2.07
CA ALA A 19 13.69 -3.02 0.88
C ALA A 19 15.05 -3.71 1.13
N ALA A 20 15.64 -3.53 2.31
CA ALA A 20 16.86 -4.24 2.69
C ALA A 20 16.62 -5.74 2.87
N ASP A 21 15.48 -6.15 3.44
CA ASP A 21 15.13 -7.57 3.60
C ASP A 21 14.86 -8.27 2.26
N LEU A 22 14.23 -7.59 1.30
CA LEU A 22 14.13 -8.05 -0.09
C LEU A 22 15.51 -8.24 -0.72
N ALA A 23 16.39 -7.23 -0.59
CA ALA A 23 17.76 -7.31 -1.14
C ALA A 23 18.59 -8.43 -0.51
N LYS A 24 18.34 -8.76 0.76
CA LYS A 24 18.97 -9.88 1.47
C LYS A 24 18.38 -11.24 1.12
N GLY A 25 17.25 -11.30 0.42
CA GLY A 25 16.49 -12.54 0.22
C GLY A 25 15.95 -13.10 1.52
N HIS A 26 15.53 -12.24 2.45
CA HIS A 26 14.96 -12.68 3.73
C HIS A 26 13.70 -13.52 3.48
N PRO A 27 13.57 -14.72 4.09
CA PRO A 27 12.38 -15.55 3.92
C PRO A 27 11.09 -14.78 4.26
N GLY A 28 10.09 -14.87 3.38
CA GLY A 28 8.80 -14.21 3.54
C GLY A 28 8.75 -12.73 3.16
N ALA A 29 9.88 -12.06 2.89
CA ALA A 29 9.85 -10.64 2.49
C ALA A 29 9.13 -10.45 1.15
N GLN A 30 9.43 -11.32 0.17
CA GLN A 30 8.83 -11.24 -1.16
C GLN A 30 7.34 -11.58 -1.16
N GLU A 31 6.88 -12.45 -0.26
CA GLU A 31 5.47 -12.89 -0.19
C GLU A 31 4.51 -11.71 0.04
N TRP A 32 4.95 -10.68 0.79
CA TRP A 32 4.15 -9.48 1.00
C TRP A 32 4.03 -8.65 -0.29
N ASP A 33 5.13 -8.46 -1.02
CA ASP A 33 5.16 -7.73 -2.29
C ASP A 33 4.30 -8.43 -3.35
N ASP A 34 4.39 -9.76 -3.42
CA ASP A 34 3.61 -10.58 -4.34
C ASP A 34 2.12 -10.45 -4.01
N ALA A 35 1.72 -10.58 -2.73
CA ALA A 35 0.33 -10.44 -2.31
C ALA A 35 -0.26 -9.06 -2.63
N LEU A 36 0.50 -7.98 -2.42
CA LEU A 36 0.08 -6.61 -2.75
C LEU A 36 -0.02 -6.41 -4.26
N SER A 37 0.91 -6.99 -5.02
CA SER A 37 0.93 -6.92 -6.49
C SER A 37 -0.22 -7.68 -7.12
N ASP A 38 -0.55 -8.86 -6.60
CA ASP A 38 -1.71 -9.66 -7.02
C ASP A 38 -3.01 -8.92 -6.73
N ALA A 39 -3.17 -8.36 -5.52
CA ALA A 39 -4.35 -7.56 -5.18
C ALA A 39 -4.54 -6.35 -6.11
N ARG A 40 -3.42 -5.69 -6.48
CA ARG A 40 -3.42 -4.59 -7.45
C ARG A 40 -3.84 -5.06 -8.85
N PHE A 41 -3.30 -6.18 -9.32
CA PHE A 41 -3.62 -6.72 -10.65
C PHE A 41 -5.09 -7.15 -10.76
N GLU A 42 -5.64 -7.72 -9.69
CA GLU A 42 -7.01 -8.22 -9.62
C GLU A 42 -8.03 -7.13 -9.25
N PHE A 43 -7.58 -5.88 -9.06
CA PHE A 43 -8.41 -4.74 -8.62
C PHE A 43 -9.15 -4.98 -7.29
N ARG A 44 -8.54 -5.76 -6.40
CA ARG A 44 -9.00 -5.96 -5.01
C ARG A 44 -8.55 -4.79 -4.15
N TRP A 45 -9.16 -3.62 -4.34
CA TRP A 45 -8.72 -2.36 -3.73
C TRP A 45 -8.62 -2.41 -2.21
N GLU A 46 -9.62 -2.98 -1.52
CA GLU A 46 -9.56 -3.10 -0.06
C GLU A 46 -8.42 -3.99 0.41
N ASP A 47 -8.14 -5.09 -0.31
CA ASP A 47 -6.99 -5.94 0.02
C ASP A 47 -5.67 -5.21 -0.23
N GLN A 48 -5.57 -4.46 -1.33
CA GLN A 48 -4.40 -3.63 -1.62
C GLN A 48 -4.15 -2.58 -0.54
N PHE A 49 -5.19 -1.90 -0.04
CA PHE A 49 -5.05 -0.92 1.05
C PHE A 49 -4.64 -1.59 2.35
N ASN A 50 -5.28 -2.69 2.72
CA ASN A 50 -5.00 -3.41 3.95
C ASN A 50 -3.59 -4.02 3.97
N LEU A 51 -3.02 -4.31 2.79
CA LEU A 51 -1.64 -4.76 2.64
C LEU A 51 -0.62 -3.60 2.61
N ALA A 52 -1.05 -2.33 2.47
CA ALA A 52 -0.12 -1.22 2.45
C ALA A 52 0.52 -0.96 3.82
N LEU A 53 1.73 -0.38 3.82
CA LEU A 53 2.40 0.06 5.05
C LEU A 53 1.63 1.16 5.81
N ASP A 54 0.82 1.93 5.09
CA ASP A 54 -0.04 2.98 5.61
C ASP A 54 -1.42 2.91 4.92
N PRO A 55 -2.32 2.01 5.38
CA PRO A 55 -3.61 1.76 4.75
C PRO A 55 -4.50 3.00 4.66
N ASP A 56 -4.48 3.85 5.69
CA ASP A 56 -5.30 5.05 5.75
C ASP A 56 -4.93 6.02 4.62
N THR A 57 -3.63 6.28 4.45
CA THR A 57 -3.13 7.16 3.39
C THR A 57 -3.33 6.56 2.00
N ALA A 58 -3.19 5.24 1.84
CA ALA A 58 -3.45 4.57 0.57
C ALA A 58 -4.93 4.70 0.14
N ARG A 59 -5.86 4.54 1.08
CA ARG A 59 -7.31 4.71 0.83
C ARG A 59 -7.65 6.18 0.56
N GLU A 60 -7.11 7.11 1.34
CA GLU A 60 -7.31 8.55 1.17
C GLU A 60 -6.93 9.00 -0.25
N PHE A 61 -5.75 8.64 -0.75
CA PHE A 61 -5.31 9.04 -2.09
C PHE A 61 -6.14 8.44 -3.23
N HIS A 62 -6.68 7.23 -3.07
CA HIS A 62 -7.62 6.68 -4.04
C HIS A 62 -8.95 7.46 -4.01
N ASP A 63 -9.44 7.76 -2.80
CA ASP A 63 -10.76 8.36 -2.59
C ASP A 63 -10.82 9.85 -2.91
N GLU A 64 -9.66 10.53 -2.98
CA GLU A 64 -9.55 11.90 -3.48
C GLU A 64 -10.20 12.07 -4.87
N THR A 65 -10.12 11.05 -5.73
CA THR A 65 -10.68 11.07 -7.09
C THR A 65 -11.83 10.10 -7.29
N LEU A 66 -11.87 8.99 -6.55
CA LEU A 66 -12.85 7.91 -6.69
C LEU A 66 -13.46 7.49 -5.32
N PRO A 67 -14.18 8.39 -4.62
CA PRO A 67 -14.65 8.14 -3.26
C PRO A 67 -15.80 7.12 -3.15
N ALA A 68 -16.48 6.82 -4.26
CA ALA A 68 -17.66 5.96 -4.23
C ALA A 68 -17.29 4.50 -3.98
N GLU A 69 -18.02 3.80 -3.10
CA GLU A 69 -17.80 2.38 -2.80
C GLU A 69 -17.68 1.48 -4.05
N PRO A 70 -18.48 1.65 -5.12
CA PRO A 70 -18.33 0.83 -6.33
C PRO A 70 -16.94 0.96 -7.00
N ALA A 71 -16.22 2.06 -6.79
CA ALA A 71 -14.87 2.24 -7.32
C ALA A 71 -13.87 1.25 -6.71
N LYS A 72 -14.13 0.72 -5.49
CA LYS A 72 -13.31 -0.31 -4.85
C LYS A 72 -13.43 -1.69 -5.48
N THR A 73 -14.32 -1.83 -6.46
CA THR A 73 -14.47 -3.02 -7.31
C THR A 73 -14.25 -2.71 -8.78
N ALA A 74 -13.83 -1.48 -9.12
CA ALA A 74 -13.65 -1.05 -10.49
C ALA A 74 -12.31 -1.55 -11.06
N HIS A 75 -12.35 -2.02 -12.31
CA HIS A 75 -11.17 -2.44 -13.08
C HIS A 75 -10.41 -1.26 -13.71
N PHE A 76 -10.32 -0.13 -12.99
CA PHE A 76 -9.55 1.04 -13.39
C PHE A 76 -9.29 1.94 -12.16
N CYS A 77 -8.40 2.91 -12.28
CA CYS A 77 -8.22 4.02 -11.34
C CYS A 77 -8.22 5.34 -12.13
N SER A 78 -8.21 6.49 -11.46
CA SER A 78 -8.23 7.80 -12.15
C SER A 78 -6.98 8.12 -12.98
N MET A 79 -5.95 7.27 -12.93
CA MET A 79 -4.68 7.43 -13.65
C MET A 79 -4.61 6.61 -14.96
N CYS A 80 -5.61 5.77 -15.27
CA CYS A 80 -5.70 4.96 -16.48
C CYS A 80 -7.13 4.98 -17.03
#